data_AF-A0A4V2AVM3-F1
#
_entry.id   AF-A0A4V2AVM3-F1
#
_cell.length_a   1.000
_cell.length_b   1.000
_cell.length_c   1.000
_cell.angle_alpha   90.00
_cell.angle_beta   90.00
_cell.angle_gamma   90.00
#
_symmetry.space_group_name_H-M   'P 1'
#
loop_
_entity.id
_entity.type
_entity.pdbx_description
1 polymer ?
#
loop_
_entity_poly.entity_id
_entity_poly.type
_entity_poly.pdbx_seq_one_letter_code
_entity_poly.pdbx_strand_id
1 'polypeptide(L)'
;MSRSADPTIRPTMASQRFLPNREIERVVYLVSGALDYTLLICPDAGPAYAQSFGWKHDSFGRITFYLNREYVLFIDTRLNAEEYECLYSYIVANPETEFVLTVTDPCFEQCIDKPLYKLLFRCVHLANVRILSRYQPAELLQFLYNLVGEQRMLTLNYPYILNKENEMSSKRKHRIVLSGALGRTVYPERYVFWRTVSRSVWRLKVDVLSHPGYPDVGMELAHNIFDDSYIRHLAGYHFMFIGPSRCDLELLKYTECAYAG
;
A
#
# COMPACT_ATOMS: atom_id res chain seq x y z
N MET A 1 14.86 -46.52 -11.78
CA MET A 1 13.65 -45.88 -11.20
C MET A 1 13.91 -44.39 -11.09
N SER A 2 13.31 -43.64 -11.99
CA SER A 2 13.34 -42.18 -12.08
C SER A 2 12.57 -41.57 -10.91
N ARG A 3 13.14 -40.55 -10.25
CA ARG A 3 12.40 -39.56 -9.47
C ARG A 3 12.87 -38.17 -9.89
N SER A 4 12.12 -37.62 -10.83
CA SER A 4 11.98 -36.20 -11.10
C SER A 4 11.10 -35.54 -10.04
N ALA A 5 11.58 -34.45 -9.45
CA ALA A 5 10.87 -33.34 -8.79
C ALA A 5 11.97 -32.54 -8.06
N ASP A 6 12.10 -31.22 -8.11
CA ASP A 6 11.18 -30.15 -8.50
C ASP A 6 12.05 -28.90 -8.74
N PRO A 7 11.99 -28.20 -9.89
CA PRO A 7 12.73 -26.96 -10.06
C PRO A 7 12.06 -25.89 -9.22
N THR A 8 12.69 -25.53 -8.11
CA THR A 8 12.41 -24.29 -7.37
C THR A 8 12.37 -23.11 -8.34
N ILE A 9 11.15 -22.75 -8.76
CA ILE A 9 10.85 -21.47 -9.41
C ILE A 9 11.10 -20.43 -8.32
N ARG A 10 12.33 -19.92 -8.27
CA ARG A 10 12.58 -18.65 -7.59
C ARG A 10 11.83 -17.61 -8.41
N PRO A 11 10.89 -16.84 -7.82
CA PRO A 11 10.39 -15.66 -8.50
C PRO A 11 11.60 -14.76 -8.72
N THR A 12 11.99 -14.60 -9.99
CA THR A 12 12.89 -13.55 -10.40
C THR A 12 12.29 -12.25 -9.91
N MET A 13 12.95 -11.60 -8.94
CA MET A 13 12.66 -10.21 -8.60
C MET A 13 12.80 -9.43 -9.91
N ALA A 14 11.66 -9.11 -10.52
CA ALA A 14 11.60 -8.21 -11.65
C ALA A 14 12.32 -6.94 -11.20
N SER A 15 13.41 -6.64 -11.90
CA SER A 15 14.24 -5.47 -11.65
C SER A 15 13.35 -4.25 -11.53
N GLN A 16 13.40 -3.56 -10.39
CA GLN A 16 12.93 -2.19 -10.28
C GLN A 16 13.70 -1.36 -11.30
N ARG A 17 13.15 -1.23 -12.52
CA ARG A 17 13.65 -0.26 -13.49
C ARG A 17 13.24 1.10 -12.95
N PHE A 18 14.13 1.73 -12.20
CA PHE A 18 14.01 3.15 -11.91
C PHE A 18 13.92 3.87 -13.26
N LEU A 19 12.78 4.52 -13.49
CA LEU A 19 12.57 5.35 -14.67
C LEU A 19 13.70 6.39 -14.71
N PRO A 20 14.46 6.54 -15.82
CA PRO A 20 15.45 7.60 -15.93
C PRO A 20 14.82 8.97 -15.62
N ASN A 21 15.59 9.92 -15.07
CA ASN A 21 15.08 11.21 -14.57
C ASN A 21 14.11 11.96 -15.52
N ARG A 22 14.27 11.82 -16.84
CA ARG A 22 13.38 12.44 -17.83
C ARG A 22 11.99 11.80 -17.92
N GLU A 23 11.86 10.53 -17.58
CA GLU A 23 10.56 9.82 -17.55
C GLU A 23 9.76 10.15 -16.29
N ILE A 24 10.44 10.46 -15.18
CA ILE A 24 9.81 10.90 -13.92
C ILE A 24 9.06 12.23 -14.12
N GLU A 25 9.58 13.16 -14.95
CA GLU A 25 8.94 14.47 -15.18
C GLU A 25 7.60 14.39 -15.91
N ARG A 26 7.30 13.24 -16.54
CA ARG A 26 6.05 12.95 -17.27
C ARG A 26 5.00 12.24 -16.39
N VAL A 27 5.35 11.87 -15.16
CA VAL A 27 4.39 11.27 -14.22
C VAL A 27 3.67 12.36 -13.44
N VAL A 28 2.34 12.29 -13.42
CA VAL A 28 1.48 13.16 -12.62
C VAL A 28 0.59 12.30 -11.74
N TYR A 29 0.73 12.46 -10.42
CA TYR A 29 -0.10 11.82 -9.41
C TYR A 29 -1.31 12.71 -9.09
N LEU A 30 -2.50 12.27 -9.49
CA LEU A 30 -3.74 13.01 -9.29
C LEU A 30 -4.38 12.63 -7.95
N VAL A 31 -4.55 13.64 -7.10
CA VAL A 31 -5.10 13.50 -5.74
C VAL A 31 -6.47 14.17 -5.63
N SER A 32 -7.33 13.68 -4.73
CA SER A 32 -8.64 14.29 -4.52
C SER A 32 -8.50 15.72 -4.00
N GLY A 33 -9.33 16.65 -4.49
CA GLY A 33 -9.43 17.98 -3.88
C GLY A 33 -10.26 18.00 -2.59
N ALA A 34 -11.02 16.94 -2.33
CA ALA A 34 -12.01 16.88 -1.25
C ALA A 34 -11.46 16.30 0.06
N LEU A 35 -10.26 15.72 0.05
CA LEU A 35 -9.69 15.05 1.21
C LEU A 35 -8.64 15.89 1.93
N ASP A 36 -8.73 15.88 3.25
CA ASP A 36 -7.68 16.41 4.11
C ASP A 36 -6.57 15.36 4.31
N TYR A 37 -5.56 15.42 3.45
CA TYR A 37 -4.40 14.52 3.51
C TYR A 37 -3.53 14.72 4.75
N THR A 38 -3.73 15.79 5.54
CA THR A 38 -3.00 15.98 6.81
C THR A 38 -3.47 15.03 7.92
N LEU A 39 -4.64 14.40 7.73
CA LEU A 39 -5.20 13.41 8.66
C LEU A 39 -4.66 12.00 8.44
N LEU A 40 -3.86 11.77 7.40
CA LEU A 40 -3.28 10.46 7.13
C LEU A 40 -2.24 10.09 8.20
N ILE A 41 -2.32 8.85 8.67
CA ILE A 41 -1.37 8.29 9.63
C ILE A 41 -0.06 7.80 8.98
N CYS A 42 -0.04 7.73 7.65
CA CYS A 42 1.11 7.35 6.85
C CYS A 42 1.09 8.02 5.46
N PRO A 43 2.25 8.25 4.83
CA PRO A 43 2.36 8.78 3.48
C PRO A 43 2.19 7.69 2.41
N ASP A 44 1.12 6.91 2.54
CA ASP A 44 0.75 5.83 1.61
C ASP A 44 -0.27 6.29 0.55
N ALA A 45 -0.67 7.55 0.57
CA ALA A 45 -1.56 8.16 -0.40
C ALA A 45 -1.27 9.66 -0.50
N GLY A 46 -1.89 10.31 -1.49
CA GLY A 46 -1.86 11.76 -1.61
C GLY A 46 -0.49 12.35 -1.98
N PRO A 47 -0.30 13.65 -1.71
CA PRO A 47 0.92 14.38 -2.07
C PRO A 47 2.21 13.78 -1.52
N ALA A 48 2.20 13.31 -0.27
CA ALA A 48 3.39 12.76 0.38
C ALA A 48 3.84 11.45 -0.28
N TYR A 49 2.89 10.60 -0.71
CA TYR A 49 3.20 9.40 -1.48
C TYR A 49 3.86 9.75 -2.81
N ALA A 50 3.30 10.68 -3.59
CA ALA A 50 3.91 11.14 -4.84
C ALA A 50 5.33 11.70 -4.64
N GLN A 51 5.50 12.51 -3.60
CA GLN A 51 6.80 13.10 -3.26
C GLN A 51 7.86 12.04 -2.93
N SER A 52 7.47 10.93 -2.28
CA SER A 52 8.41 9.84 -1.96
C SER A 52 9.04 9.19 -3.20
N PHE A 53 8.37 9.28 -4.35
CA PHE A 53 8.89 8.82 -5.65
C PHE A 53 9.46 9.95 -6.52
N GLY A 54 9.47 11.19 -6.03
CA GLY A 54 9.86 12.36 -6.82
C GLY A 54 8.86 12.73 -7.93
N TRP A 55 7.61 12.26 -7.86
CA TRP A 55 6.58 12.56 -8.84
C TRP A 55 5.96 13.92 -8.63
N LYS A 56 5.51 14.55 -9.71
CA LYS A 56 4.61 15.69 -9.63
C LYS A 56 3.25 15.21 -9.13
N HIS A 57 2.57 16.04 -8.35
CA HIS A 57 1.18 15.81 -7.99
C HIS A 57 0.35 17.05 -8.30
N ASP A 58 -0.93 16.85 -8.60
CA ASP A 58 -1.90 17.92 -8.80
C ASP A 58 -3.30 17.45 -8.37
N SER A 59 -4.22 18.39 -8.22
CA SER A 59 -5.61 18.07 -7.90
C SER A 59 -6.30 17.38 -9.07
N PHE A 60 -7.14 16.39 -8.78
CA PHE A 60 -8.01 15.72 -9.73
C PHE A 60 -8.86 16.72 -10.54
N GLY A 61 -9.28 17.84 -9.95
CA GLY A 61 -10.01 18.89 -10.65
C GLY A 61 -9.26 19.52 -11.84
N ARG A 62 -7.94 19.29 -11.95
CA ARG A 62 -7.08 19.77 -13.04
C ARG A 62 -6.72 18.69 -14.06
N ILE A 63 -7.33 17.51 -13.98
CA ILE A 63 -7.05 16.37 -14.88
C ILE A 63 -7.09 16.76 -16.37
N THR A 64 -8.02 17.62 -16.78
CA THR A 64 -8.17 18.07 -18.18
C THR A 64 -6.94 18.78 -18.74
N PHE A 65 -6.10 19.37 -17.89
CA PHE A 65 -4.83 19.96 -18.32
C PHE A 65 -3.83 18.91 -18.83
N TYR A 66 -3.97 17.66 -18.41
CA TYR A 66 -3.01 16.60 -18.72
C TYR A 66 -3.48 15.62 -19.80
N LEU A 67 -4.76 15.65 -20.15
CA LEU A 67 -5.34 14.75 -21.17
C LEU A 67 -4.79 15.04 -22.57
N ASN A 68 -4.62 13.98 -23.36
CA ASN A 68 -4.10 13.98 -24.73
C ASN A 68 -2.74 14.67 -24.87
N ARG A 69 -1.92 14.57 -23.81
CA ARG A 69 -0.55 15.06 -23.75
C ARG A 69 0.37 13.92 -23.34
N GLU A 70 1.66 14.17 -23.44
CA GLU A 70 2.72 13.22 -23.12
C GLU A 70 2.90 12.98 -21.60
N TYR A 71 1.82 12.74 -20.86
CA TYR A 71 1.85 12.41 -19.43
C TYR A 71 1.33 10.99 -19.15
N VAL A 72 1.78 10.41 -18.04
CA VAL A 72 1.20 9.21 -17.45
C VAL A 72 0.52 9.62 -16.16
N LEU A 73 -0.79 9.34 -16.06
CA LEU A 73 -1.63 9.81 -14.96
C LEU A 73 -1.81 8.71 -13.93
N PHE A 74 -1.13 8.85 -12.80
CA PHE A 74 -1.31 7.97 -11.66
C PHE A 74 -2.47 8.48 -10.83
N ILE A 75 -3.40 7.60 -10.51
CA ILE A 75 -4.61 7.96 -9.78
C ILE A 75 -4.46 7.54 -8.31
N ASP A 76 -4.66 8.50 -7.41
CA ASP A 76 -4.73 8.25 -5.98
C ASP A 76 -5.89 7.33 -5.62
N THR A 77 -5.71 6.58 -4.54
CA THR A 77 -6.67 5.55 -4.11
C THR A 77 -7.83 6.11 -3.29
N ARG A 78 -7.82 7.42 -3.04
CA ARG A 78 -8.76 8.10 -2.16
C ARG A 78 -9.53 9.20 -2.91
N LEU A 79 -10.06 8.88 -4.08
CA LEU A 79 -11.04 9.77 -4.71
C LEU A 79 -12.42 9.57 -4.06
N ASN A 80 -13.27 10.58 -4.13
CA ASN A 80 -14.67 10.40 -3.76
C ASN A 80 -15.45 9.70 -4.89
N ALA A 81 -16.70 9.31 -4.62
CA ALA A 81 -17.51 8.56 -5.58
C ALA A 81 -17.78 9.33 -6.89
N GLU A 82 -18.01 10.64 -6.80
CA GLU A 82 -18.25 11.50 -7.97
C GLU A 82 -16.99 11.63 -8.83
N GLU A 83 -15.83 11.81 -8.19
CA GLU A 83 -14.53 11.86 -8.86
C GLU A 83 -14.23 10.55 -9.59
N TYR A 84 -14.57 9.38 -9.02
CA TYR A 84 -14.43 8.10 -9.71
C TYR A 84 -15.33 7.97 -10.95
N GLU A 85 -16.57 8.47 -10.90
CA GLU A 85 -17.44 8.49 -12.07
C GLU A 85 -16.92 9.44 -13.15
N CYS A 86 -16.44 10.63 -12.78
CA CYS A 86 -15.78 11.55 -13.70
C CYS A 86 -14.52 10.91 -14.33
N LEU A 87 -13.72 10.21 -13.53
CA LEU A 87 -12.52 9.54 -14.00
C LEU A 87 -12.84 8.47 -15.04
N TYR A 88 -13.92 7.69 -14.87
CA TYR A 88 -14.38 6.75 -15.89
C TYR A 88 -14.60 7.44 -17.24
N SER A 89 -15.34 8.57 -17.22
CA SER A 89 -15.61 9.35 -18.44
C SER A 89 -14.33 9.87 -19.09
N TYR A 90 -13.36 10.33 -18.30
CA TYR A 90 -12.06 10.77 -18.83
C TYR A 90 -11.26 9.63 -19.44
N ILE A 91 -11.21 8.45 -18.81
CA ILE A 91 -10.47 7.30 -19.33
C ILE A 91 -11.01 6.89 -20.71
N VAL A 92 -12.34 6.78 -20.83
CA VAL A 92 -13.00 6.36 -22.09
C VAL A 92 -12.83 7.40 -23.19
N ALA A 93 -12.95 8.69 -22.86
CA ALA A 93 -12.88 9.76 -23.85
C ALA A 93 -11.46 10.07 -24.35
N ASN A 94 -10.41 9.55 -23.68
CA ASN A 94 -9.02 9.90 -23.97
C ASN A 94 -8.14 8.65 -24.11
N PRO A 95 -8.34 7.83 -25.17
CA PRO A 95 -7.63 6.56 -25.35
C PRO A 95 -6.11 6.72 -25.55
N GLU A 96 -5.65 7.90 -25.93
CA GLU A 96 -4.22 8.20 -26.08
C GLU A 96 -3.53 8.57 -24.76
N THR A 97 -4.30 8.81 -23.70
CA THR A 97 -3.75 9.14 -22.37
C THR A 97 -3.61 7.89 -21.54
N GLU A 98 -2.42 7.62 -21.01
CA GLU A 98 -2.20 6.47 -20.13
C GLU A 98 -2.61 6.78 -18.69
N PHE A 99 -3.48 5.93 -18.15
CA PHE A 99 -3.96 5.98 -16.76
C PHE A 99 -3.44 4.79 -15.97
N VAL A 100 -2.91 5.06 -14.78
CA VAL A 100 -2.43 4.05 -13.83
C VAL A 100 -3.32 4.09 -12.60
N LEU A 101 -4.16 3.07 -12.43
CA LEU A 101 -5.07 2.93 -11.31
C LEU A 101 -4.37 2.18 -10.17
N THR A 102 -4.21 2.85 -9.03
CA THR A 102 -3.56 2.25 -7.85
C THR A 102 -4.57 1.40 -7.06
N VAL A 103 -4.12 0.27 -6.50
CA VAL A 103 -4.92 -0.61 -5.60
C VAL A 103 -4.31 -0.67 -4.20
N THR A 104 -5.16 -0.66 -3.16
CA THR A 104 -4.72 -0.53 -1.75
C THR A 104 -4.78 -1.80 -0.94
N ASP A 105 -5.60 -2.78 -1.32
CA ASP A 105 -5.81 -3.99 -0.54
C ASP A 105 -5.99 -5.19 -1.47
N PRO A 106 -5.36 -6.35 -1.17
CA PRO A 106 -5.53 -7.56 -1.97
C PRO A 106 -6.74 -8.40 -1.57
N CYS A 107 -7.46 -8.06 -0.48
CA CYS A 107 -8.52 -8.89 0.06
C CYS A 107 -9.88 -8.56 -0.57
N PHE A 108 -10.51 -9.55 -1.22
CA PHE A 108 -11.82 -9.38 -1.87
C PHE A 108 -12.89 -8.79 -0.95
N GLU A 109 -13.01 -9.33 0.27
CA GLU A 109 -14.10 -8.97 1.19
C GLU A 109 -14.01 -7.52 1.67
N GLN A 110 -12.84 -6.90 1.57
CA GLN A 110 -12.60 -5.51 1.97
C GLN A 110 -12.74 -4.53 0.81
N CYS A 111 -12.81 -5.03 -0.43
CA CYS A 111 -12.56 -4.21 -1.62
C CYS A 111 -13.72 -4.15 -2.60
N ILE A 112 -14.46 -5.24 -2.76
CA ILE A 112 -15.38 -5.40 -3.90
C ILE A 112 -16.45 -4.31 -4.00
N ASP A 113 -16.89 -3.77 -2.86
CA ASP A 113 -17.92 -2.73 -2.80
C ASP A 113 -17.37 -1.30 -2.88
N LYS A 114 -16.06 -1.11 -2.73
CA LYS A 114 -15.42 0.21 -2.76
C LYS A 114 -15.52 0.80 -4.17
N PRO A 115 -15.84 2.11 -4.32
CA PRO A 115 -15.96 2.78 -5.62
C PRO A 115 -14.76 2.58 -6.55
N LEU A 116 -13.54 2.62 -6.00
CA LEU A 116 -12.29 2.35 -6.72
C LEU A 116 -12.33 1.02 -7.50
N TYR A 117 -12.76 -0.07 -6.85
CA TYR A 117 -12.74 -1.39 -7.47
C TYR A 117 -13.86 -1.55 -8.50
N LYS A 118 -15.01 -0.89 -8.29
CA LYS A 118 -16.07 -0.80 -9.31
C LYS A 118 -15.56 -0.10 -10.57
N LEU A 119 -14.87 1.03 -10.41
CA LEU A 119 -14.21 1.73 -11.52
C LEU A 119 -13.17 0.82 -12.20
N LEU A 120 -12.31 0.17 -11.40
CA LEU A 120 -11.24 -0.68 -11.91
C LEU A 120 -11.82 -1.78 -12.81
N PHE A 121 -12.83 -2.54 -12.34
CA PHE A 121 -13.46 -3.57 -13.17
C PHE A 121 -14.15 -3.03 -14.42
N ARG A 122 -14.66 -1.79 -14.39
CA ARG A 122 -15.21 -1.12 -15.58
C ARG A 122 -14.15 -0.73 -16.60
N CYS A 123 -12.91 -0.50 -16.18
CA CYS A 123 -11.85 0.05 -17.04
C CYS A 123 -10.75 -0.96 -17.40
N VAL A 124 -10.67 -2.08 -16.69
CA VAL A 124 -9.55 -3.04 -16.77
C VAL A 124 -9.28 -3.62 -18.17
N HIS A 125 -10.30 -3.59 -19.04
CA HIS A 125 -10.20 -4.04 -20.42
C HIS A 125 -9.71 -2.96 -21.39
N LEU A 126 -9.68 -1.68 -20.97
CA LEU A 126 -9.24 -0.57 -21.79
C LEU A 126 -7.72 -0.59 -21.97
N ALA A 127 -7.26 -0.33 -23.19
CA ALA A 127 -5.84 -0.47 -23.55
C ALA A 127 -4.94 0.59 -22.89
N ASN A 128 -5.53 1.74 -22.55
CA ASN A 128 -4.84 2.87 -21.94
C ASN A 128 -4.85 2.83 -20.40
N VAL A 129 -5.25 1.70 -19.81
CA VAL A 129 -5.33 1.50 -18.36
C VAL A 129 -4.32 0.46 -17.91
N ARG A 130 -3.51 0.84 -16.92
CA ARG A 130 -2.66 -0.06 -16.14
C ARG A 130 -3.09 -0.05 -14.69
N ILE A 131 -2.73 -1.10 -13.98
CA ILE A 131 -2.98 -1.27 -12.55
C ILE A 131 -1.65 -1.18 -11.82
N LEU A 132 -1.60 -0.44 -10.71
CA LEU A 132 -0.45 -0.35 -9.84
C LEU A 132 -0.76 -0.97 -8.48
N SER A 133 -0.02 -2.01 -8.12
CA SER A 133 -0.06 -2.59 -6.78
C SER A 133 1.26 -2.35 -6.03
N ARG A 134 1.16 -2.29 -4.70
CA ARG A 134 2.32 -2.32 -3.80
C ARG A 134 2.62 -3.71 -3.27
N TYR A 135 1.64 -4.60 -3.37
CA TYR A 135 1.71 -5.96 -2.85
C TYR A 135 1.91 -6.94 -4.00
N GLN A 136 2.52 -8.07 -3.66
CA GLN A 136 2.60 -9.21 -4.56
C GLN A 136 1.18 -9.68 -4.95
N PRO A 137 1.00 -10.23 -6.16
CA PRO A 137 -0.28 -10.79 -6.57
C PRO A 137 -0.74 -11.90 -5.62
N ALA A 138 -1.77 -11.59 -4.82
CA ALA A 138 -2.50 -12.52 -3.99
C ALA A 138 -3.99 -12.18 -4.06
N GLU A 139 -4.85 -13.20 -3.99
CA GLU A 139 -6.31 -13.05 -4.02
C GLU A 139 -6.83 -12.11 -5.13
N LEU A 140 -7.35 -10.93 -4.78
CA LEU A 140 -7.91 -9.96 -5.73
C LEU A 140 -6.83 -9.46 -6.68
N LEU A 141 -5.61 -9.24 -6.20
CA LEU A 141 -4.50 -8.84 -7.06
C LEU A 141 -4.08 -9.97 -7.99
N GLN A 142 -4.13 -11.23 -7.55
CA GLN A 142 -3.86 -12.36 -8.43
C GLN A 142 -4.95 -12.48 -9.51
N PHE A 143 -6.21 -12.24 -9.16
CA PHE A 143 -7.30 -12.20 -10.12
C PHE A 143 -7.08 -11.09 -11.16
N LEU A 144 -6.75 -9.88 -10.72
CA LEU A 144 -6.46 -8.77 -11.61
C LEU A 144 -5.24 -9.03 -12.49
N TYR A 145 -4.15 -9.56 -11.92
CA TYR A 145 -2.96 -9.96 -12.66
C TYR A 145 -3.28 -10.96 -13.77
N ASN A 146 -4.08 -11.99 -13.47
CA ASN A 146 -4.51 -12.97 -14.47
C ASN A 146 -5.39 -12.36 -15.56
N LEU A 147 -6.15 -11.32 -15.24
CA LEU A 147 -7.03 -10.63 -16.18
C LEU A 147 -6.27 -9.68 -17.12
N VAL A 148 -5.30 -8.92 -16.59
CA VAL A 148 -4.60 -7.88 -17.38
C VAL A 148 -3.25 -8.30 -17.95
N GLY A 149 -2.59 -9.27 -17.31
CA GLY A 149 -1.24 -9.71 -17.60
C GLY A 149 -0.15 -8.77 -17.06
N GLU A 150 1.09 -9.27 -17.06
CA GLU A 150 2.27 -8.59 -16.52
C GLU A 150 2.51 -7.19 -17.13
N GLN A 151 2.22 -7.00 -18.41
CA GLN A 151 2.47 -5.72 -19.10
C GLN A 151 1.60 -4.56 -18.60
N ARG A 152 0.46 -4.88 -17.97
CA ARG A 152 -0.52 -3.92 -17.47
C ARG A 152 -0.69 -3.95 -15.96
N MET A 153 0.00 -4.87 -15.26
CA MET A 153 0.07 -4.91 -13.80
C MET A 153 1.47 -4.48 -13.35
N LEU A 154 1.57 -3.26 -12.83
CA LEU A 154 2.78 -2.71 -12.27
C LEU A 154 2.86 -3.04 -10.78
N THR A 155 4.03 -3.45 -10.31
CA THR A 155 4.32 -3.61 -8.88
C THR A 155 5.38 -2.61 -8.46
N LEU A 156 5.03 -1.70 -7.55
CA LEU A 156 5.93 -0.69 -7.03
C LEU A 156 5.91 -0.71 -5.51
N ASN A 157 7.01 -1.15 -4.92
CA ASN A 157 7.21 -1.14 -3.47
C ASN A 157 7.41 0.30 -2.98
N TYR A 158 7.12 0.54 -1.69
CA TYR A 158 7.46 1.81 -1.05
C TYR A 158 8.96 2.10 -1.16
N PRO A 159 9.36 3.37 -1.39
CA PRO A 159 10.74 3.75 -1.44
C PRO A 159 11.34 3.68 -0.04
N TYR A 160 12.63 3.35 0.03
CA TYR A 160 13.39 3.48 1.26
C TYR A 160 13.71 4.96 1.52
N ILE A 161 13.46 5.44 2.74
CA ILE A 161 13.58 6.85 3.11
C ILE A 161 14.74 7.00 4.10
N LEU A 162 15.93 7.31 3.59
CA LEU A 162 17.19 7.35 4.36
C LEU A 162 17.13 8.31 5.56
N ASN A 163 16.48 9.47 5.41
CA ASN A 163 16.38 10.46 6.48
C ASN A 163 15.38 10.07 7.59
N LYS A 164 14.68 8.94 7.45
CA LYS A 164 13.85 8.34 8.51
C LYS A 164 14.55 7.23 9.29
N GLU A 165 15.80 6.91 8.95
CA GLU A 165 16.62 6.01 9.76
C GLU A 165 16.75 6.56 11.18
N ASN A 166 16.48 5.71 12.17
CA ASN A 166 16.59 6.08 13.57
C ASN A 166 17.89 5.52 14.15
N GLU A 167 18.57 6.32 14.96
CA GLU A 167 19.74 5.85 15.69
C GLU A 167 19.33 4.75 16.67
N MET A 168 20.13 3.68 16.74
CA MET A 168 19.84 2.58 17.66
C MET A 168 19.84 3.06 19.10
N SER A 169 18.72 2.86 19.81
CA SER A 169 18.65 3.11 21.25
C SER A 169 19.61 2.21 22.01
N SER A 170 20.41 2.79 22.91
CA SER A 170 21.30 2.06 23.82
C SER A 170 20.54 1.26 24.89
N LYS A 171 19.25 1.54 25.11
CA LYS A 171 18.39 0.84 26.07
C LYS A 171 17.15 0.30 25.35
N ARG A 172 17.15 -1.02 25.10
CA ARG A 172 16.03 -1.74 24.48
C ARG A 172 15.36 -2.66 25.49
N LYS A 173 14.05 -2.83 25.36
CA LYS A 173 13.24 -3.74 26.19
C LYS A 173 13.45 -5.17 25.70
N HIS A 174 13.70 -6.10 26.64
CA HIS A 174 13.69 -7.55 26.38
C HIS A 174 12.26 -8.10 26.40
N ARG A 175 11.42 -7.53 25.54
CA ARG A 175 10.02 -7.91 25.33
C ARG A 175 9.77 -8.00 23.83
N ILE A 176 8.76 -8.77 23.45
CA ILE A 176 8.27 -8.84 22.07
C ILE A 176 7.25 -7.72 21.90
N VAL A 177 7.44 -6.85 20.91
CA VAL A 177 6.38 -5.96 20.46
C VAL A 177 5.52 -6.66 19.41
N LEU A 178 4.21 -6.59 19.60
CA LEU A 178 3.21 -7.00 18.64
C LEU A 178 2.40 -5.75 18.26
N SER A 179 2.43 -5.37 16.99
CA SER A 179 1.75 -4.16 16.52
C SER A 179 0.80 -4.43 15.34
N GLY A 180 -0.15 -3.52 15.16
CA GLY A 180 -1.07 -3.50 14.01
C GLY A 180 -2.41 -4.22 14.24
N ALA A 181 -3.13 -4.45 13.16
CA ALA A 181 -4.49 -5.00 13.21
C ALA A 181 -4.52 -6.48 13.65
N LEU A 182 -5.45 -6.84 14.54
CA LEU A 182 -5.59 -8.20 15.09
C LEU A 182 -6.73 -9.00 14.43
N GLY A 183 -7.18 -8.60 13.23
CA GLY A 183 -8.29 -9.26 12.54
C GLY A 183 -7.96 -10.71 12.20
N ARG A 184 -8.77 -11.67 12.69
CA ARG A 184 -8.56 -13.12 12.47
C ARG A 184 -8.51 -13.51 10.99
N THR A 185 -9.29 -12.86 10.15
CA THR A 185 -9.40 -13.19 8.72
C THR A 185 -8.15 -12.80 7.95
N VAL A 186 -7.63 -11.58 8.19
CA VAL A 186 -6.46 -11.05 7.47
C VAL A 186 -5.14 -11.47 8.13
N TYR A 187 -5.11 -11.55 9.47
CA TYR A 187 -3.91 -11.88 10.25
C TYR A 187 -4.14 -13.05 11.20
N PRO A 188 -4.39 -14.27 10.68
CA PRO A 188 -4.76 -15.42 11.51
C PRO A 188 -3.69 -15.79 12.54
N GLU A 189 -2.41 -15.83 12.14
CA GLU A 189 -1.31 -16.15 13.06
C GLU A 189 -1.14 -15.10 14.15
N ARG A 190 -1.18 -13.81 13.77
CA ARG A 190 -1.12 -12.69 14.70
C ARG A 190 -2.24 -12.77 15.74
N TYR A 191 -3.46 -13.08 15.29
CA TYR A 191 -4.62 -13.27 16.16
C TYR A 191 -4.43 -14.45 17.12
N VAL A 192 -3.97 -15.60 16.63
CA VAL A 192 -3.70 -16.78 17.47
C VAL A 192 -2.62 -16.48 18.52
N PHE A 193 -1.52 -15.82 18.12
CA PHE A 193 -0.45 -15.40 19.02
C PHE A 193 -1.00 -14.47 20.11
N TRP A 194 -1.69 -13.39 19.72
CA TRP A 194 -2.31 -12.45 20.66
C TRP A 194 -3.27 -13.14 21.64
N ARG A 195 -4.14 -14.02 21.14
CA ARG A 195 -5.10 -14.78 21.98
C ARG A 195 -4.42 -15.67 22.99
N THR A 196 -3.32 -16.32 22.59
CA THR A 196 -2.55 -17.22 23.45
C THR A 196 -1.80 -16.43 24.53
N VAL A 197 -1.15 -15.33 24.12
CA VAL A 197 -0.36 -14.48 25.01
C VAL A 197 -1.23 -13.75 26.02
N SER A 198 -2.34 -13.15 25.58
CA SER A 198 -3.25 -12.37 26.44
C SER A 198 -3.84 -13.18 27.60
N ARG A 199 -3.92 -14.51 27.45
CA ARG A 199 -4.50 -15.45 28.41
C ARG A 199 -3.46 -16.22 29.23
N SER A 200 -2.18 -15.93 29.05
CA SER A 200 -1.09 -16.64 29.72
C SER A 200 -0.12 -15.69 30.43
N VAL A 201 0.83 -16.26 31.18
CA VAL A 201 1.90 -15.50 31.84
C VAL A 201 2.79 -14.74 30.85
N TRP A 202 2.79 -15.14 29.57
CA TRP A 202 3.51 -14.47 28.50
C TRP A 202 3.06 -13.03 28.25
N ARG A 203 1.88 -12.62 28.72
CA ARG A 203 1.44 -11.21 28.70
C ARG A 203 2.45 -10.24 29.34
N LEU A 204 3.29 -10.71 30.27
CA LEU A 204 4.35 -9.90 30.89
C LEU A 204 5.59 -9.72 29.98
N LYS A 205 5.72 -10.53 28.93
CA LYS A 205 6.85 -10.53 27.98
C LYS A 205 6.48 -9.97 26.61
N VAL A 206 5.22 -9.66 26.39
CA VAL A 206 4.72 -9.09 25.13
C VAL A 206 4.06 -7.75 25.39
N ASP A 207 4.40 -6.74 24.61
CA ASP A 207 3.66 -5.48 24.52
C ASP A 207 2.82 -5.49 23.25
N VAL A 208 1.57 -5.06 23.36
CA VAL A 208 0.64 -4.99 22.24
C VAL A 208 0.35 -3.53 21.94
N LEU A 209 0.62 -3.11 20.70
CA LEU A 209 0.29 -1.79 20.19
C LEU A 209 -0.79 -1.94 19.12
N SER A 210 -2.01 -1.49 19.43
CA SER A 210 -3.14 -1.53 18.48
C SER A 210 -2.89 -0.67 17.25
N HIS A 211 -3.72 -0.83 16.22
CA HIS A 211 -3.75 0.14 15.12
C HIS A 211 -4.25 1.51 15.63
N PRO A 212 -3.64 2.64 15.22
CA PRO A 212 -4.05 3.97 15.69
C PRO A 212 -5.47 4.35 15.23
N GLY A 213 -5.92 3.85 14.08
CA GLY A 213 -7.18 4.24 13.43
C GLY A 213 -6.91 5.07 12.18
N TYR A 214 -7.96 5.39 11.40
CA TYR A 214 -7.89 6.21 10.20
C TYR A 214 -8.82 7.43 10.33
N PRO A 215 -8.33 8.56 10.87
CA PRO A 215 -9.13 9.77 11.09
C PRO A 215 -9.73 10.36 9.80
N ASP A 216 -9.01 10.20 8.70
CA ASP A 216 -9.41 10.61 7.35
C ASP A 216 -10.71 9.97 6.84
N VAL A 217 -11.11 8.81 7.38
CA VAL A 217 -12.41 8.15 7.11
C VAL A 217 -13.33 8.15 8.34
N GLY A 218 -13.07 9.03 9.30
CA GLY A 218 -13.93 9.24 10.47
C GLY A 218 -13.73 8.23 11.61
N MET A 219 -12.64 7.45 11.61
CA MET A 219 -12.31 6.61 12.76
C MET A 219 -11.67 7.44 13.88
N GLU A 220 -11.99 7.14 15.13
CA GLU A 220 -11.32 7.74 16.27
C GLU A 220 -9.84 7.30 16.34
N LEU A 221 -8.97 8.26 16.67
CA LEU A 221 -7.55 8.00 16.85
C LEU A 221 -7.29 7.46 18.26
N ALA A 222 -6.94 6.18 18.36
CA ALA A 222 -6.67 5.50 19.64
C ALA A 222 -5.37 5.98 20.32
N HIS A 223 -4.37 6.40 19.53
CA HIS A 223 -3.10 6.93 20.01
C HIS A 223 -2.31 7.64 18.90
N ASN A 224 -1.34 8.47 19.29
CA ASN A 224 -0.48 9.22 18.37
C ASN A 224 0.83 8.48 18.00
N ILE A 225 0.87 7.16 18.15
CA ILE A 225 2.03 6.33 17.80
C ILE A 225 1.88 5.85 16.34
N PHE A 226 2.27 6.70 15.40
CA PHE A 226 2.37 6.43 13.96
C PHE A 226 3.56 7.20 13.37
N ASP A 227 3.89 6.93 12.11
CA ASP A 227 5.02 7.53 11.39
C ASP A 227 6.35 7.47 12.20
N ASP A 228 7.09 8.57 12.31
CA ASP A 228 8.36 8.63 13.06
C ASP A 228 8.21 8.25 14.54
N SER A 229 7.03 8.46 15.15
CA SER A 229 6.80 8.04 16.54
C SER A 229 6.73 6.53 16.66
N TYR A 230 6.22 5.85 15.65
CA TYR A 230 6.13 4.40 15.65
C TYR A 230 7.48 3.75 15.35
N ILE A 231 8.30 4.32 14.46
CA ILE A 231 9.71 3.92 14.29
C ILE A 231 10.46 3.97 15.63
N ARG A 232 10.37 5.11 16.31
CA ARG A 232 10.99 5.31 17.63
C ARG A 232 10.47 4.32 18.67
N HIS A 233 9.17 4.03 18.64
CA HIS A 233 8.57 3.05 19.53
C HIS A 233 9.16 1.65 19.31
N LEU A 234 9.19 1.17 18.05
CA LEU A 234 9.72 -0.14 17.69
C LEU A 234 11.22 -0.27 17.98
N ALA A 235 12.00 0.78 17.73
CA ALA A 235 13.44 0.82 18.03
C ALA A 235 13.75 0.58 19.53
N GLY A 236 12.77 0.79 20.42
CA GLY A 236 12.87 0.51 21.84
C GLY A 236 12.76 -0.97 22.22
N TYR A 237 12.55 -1.90 21.29
CA TYR A 237 12.36 -3.34 21.57
C TYR A 237 13.43 -4.19 20.92
N HIS A 238 13.90 -5.25 21.57
CA HIS A 238 14.82 -6.22 20.95
C HIS A 238 14.14 -7.15 19.94
N PHE A 239 12.86 -7.45 20.16
CA PHE A 239 12.14 -8.45 19.41
C PHE A 239 10.81 -7.88 18.92
N MET A 240 10.47 -8.20 17.68
CA MET A 240 9.23 -7.84 17.05
C MET A 240 8.59 -9.09 16.47
N PHE A 241 7.30 -9.27 16.69
CA PHE A 241 6.55 -10.32 16.06
C PHE A 241 6.10 -9.87 14.66
N ILE A 242 6.48 -10.62 13.64
CA ILE A 242 6.13 -10.40 12.23
C ILE A 242 5.43 -11.68 11.76
N GLY A 243 4.22 -11.58 11.22
CA GLY A 243 3.51 -12.71 10.64
C GLY A 243 2.93 -12.33 9.29
N PRO A 244 3.04 -13.16 8.24
CA PRO A 244 2.88 -12.76 6.83
C PRO A 244 1.51 -12.17 6.46
N SER A 245 0.48 -12.23 7.31
CA SER A 245 -0.93 -12.07 6.92
C SER A 245 -1.37 -13.15 5.91
N ARG A 246 -2.65 -13.18 5.56
CA ARG A 246 -3.20 -14.09 4.54
C ARG A 246 -2.65 -13.82 3.13
N CYS A 247 -2.16 -12.60 2.87
CA CYS A 247 -1.72 -12.14 1.55
C CYS A 247 -0.28 -11.59 1.55
N ASP A 248 0.60 -12.07 2.44
CA ASP A 248 2.02 -11.67 2.52
C ASP A 248 2.25 -10.14 2.66
N LEU A 249 1.30 -9.44 3.28
CA LEU A 249 1.28 -7.97 3.44
C LEU A 249 2.35 -7.42 4.39
N GLU A 250 2.91 -8.26 5.26
CA GLU A 250 3.40 -7.81 6.56
C GLU A 250 4.67 -6.95 6.52
N LEU A 251 5.69 -7.35 5.76
CA LEU A 251 6.92 -6.53 5.64
C LEU A 251 6.63 -5.19 4.95
N LEU A 252 5.66 -5.17 4.03
CA LEU A 252 5.21 -3.96 3.34
C LEU A 252 4.34 -3.07 4.24
N LYS A 253 3.57 -3.65 5.15
CA LYS A 253 2.79 -2.89 6.15
C LYS A 253 3.66 -2.27 7.23
N TYR A 254 4.83 -2.84 7.50
CA TYR A 254 5.83 -2.15 8.32
C TYR A 254 6.57 -1.07 7.55
N THR A 255 6.58 -1.05 6.23
CA THR A 255 7.02 0.14 5.49
C THR A 255 5.91 1.19 5.40
N GLU A 256 4.65 0.77 5.21
CA GLU A 256 3.46 1.63 5.19
C GLU A 256 3.22 2.32 6.53
N CYS A 257 3.27 1.58 7.64
CA CYS A 257 3.00 2.12 8.97
C CYS A 257 4.27 2.50 9.72
N ALA A 258 5.41 1.83 9.48
CA ALA A 258 6.63 1.88 10.29
C ALA A 258 7.92 2.27 9.58
N TYR A 259 7.95 2.50 8.26
CA TYR A 259 9.18 2.68 7.45
C TYR A 259 10.42 1.97 8.02
N ALA A 260 10.29 0.70 8.41
CA ALA A 260 11.38 -0.05 9.01
C ALA A 260 12.18 -0.75 7.89
N GLY A 261 13.41 -0.29 7.67
CA GLY A 261 14.44 -1.04 6.94
C GLY A 261 15.40 -1.73 7.89
#